data_AF-A0A2P0QGC2-F1
#
_entry.id   AF-A0A2P0QGC2-F1
#
_cell.length_a   1.000
_cell.length_b   1.000
_cell.length_c   1.000
_cell.angle_alpha   90.00
_cell.angle_beta   90.00
_cell.angle_gamma   90.00
#
_symmetry.space_group_name_H-M   'P 1'
#
loop_
_entity.id
_entity.type
_entity.pdbx_description
1 polymer ?
#
loop_
_entity_poly.entity_id
_entity_poly.type
_entity_poly.pdbx_seq_one_letter_code
_entity_poly.pdbx_strand_id
1 'polypeptide(L)' 'MAMTGDQYDALVKLMRGIPTSPANRAARRVLVDGITQADAMRETGVTRATVNQAVTRYADADTLMRGVYAGGEK' A
#
# COMPACT_ATOMS: atom_id res chain seq x y z
N MET A 1 1.67 -2.29 13.76
CA MET A 1 1.68 -3.57 12.99
C MET A 1 1.89 -3.20 11.53
N ALA A 2 2.83 -3.87 10.84
CA ALA A 2 2.96 -3.75 9.38
C ALA A 2 1.75 -4.39 8.69
N MET A 3 1.41 -3.91 7.49
CA MET A 3 0.28 -4.42 6.71
C MET A 3 0.59 -5.82 6.18
N THR A 4 -0.36 -6.75 6.27
CA THR A 4 -0.16 -8.09 5.67
C THR A 4 -0.42 -8.09 4.17
N GLY A 5 0.04 -9.12 3.47
CA GLY A 5 -0.23 -9.31 2.04
C GLY A 5 -1.73 -9.34 1.73
N ASP A 6 -2.50 -10.11 2.51
CA ASP A 6 -3.95 -10.21 2.33
C ASP A 6 -4.68 -8.88 2.60
N GLN A 7 -4.22 -8.11 3.58
CA GLN A 7 -4.75 -6.77 3.87
C GLN A 7 -4.51 -5.83 2.68
N TYR A 8 -3.30 -5.85 2.13
CA TYR A 8 -2.95 -5.05 0.97
C TYR A 8 -3.76 -5.45 -0.28
N ASP A 9 -3.83 -6.75 -0.58
CA ASP A 9 -4.55 -7.26 -1.75
C ASP A 9 -6.06 -6.95 -1.68
N ALA A 10 -6.65 -7.02 -0.47
CA ALA A 10 -8.02 -6.58 -0.23
C ALA A 10 -8.20 -5.09 -0.52
N LEU A 11 -7.29 -4.22 -0.05
CA LEU A 11 -7.34 -2.77 -0.32
C LEU A 11 -7.18 -2.47 -1.81
N VAL A 12 -6.26 -3.15 -2.50
CA VAL A 12 -6.09 -3.01 -3.96
C VAL A 12 -7.39 -3.35 -4.67
N LYS A 13 -8.04 -4.47 -4.31
CA LYS A 13 -9.33 -4.88 -4.88
C LYS A 13 -10.44 -3.86 -4.60
N LEU A 14 -10.59 -3.42 -3.36
CA LEU A 14 -11.64 -2.48 -2.94
C LEU A 14 -11.49 -1.11 -3.61
N MET A 15 -10.25 -0.63 -3.74
CA MET A 15 -9.94 0.67 -4.36
C MET A 15 -9.82 0.60 -5.89
N ARG A 16 -10.22 -0.53 -6.50
CA ARG A 16 -10.13 -0.78 -7.96
C ARG A 16 -8.72 -0.57 -8.53
N GLY A 17 -7.69 -0.89 -7.75
CA GLY A 17 -6.30 -0.87 -8.20
C GLY A 17 -5.94 -2.09 -9.06
N ILE A 18 -4.82 -1.99 -9.79
CA ILE A 18 -4.29 -3.08 -10.63
C ILE A 18 -3.08 -3.70 -9.92
N PRO A 19 -3.19 -4.92 -9.34
CA PRO A 19 -2.12 -5.52 -8.54
C PRO A 19 -0.79 -5.67 -9.28
N THR A 20 -0.86 -5.93 -10.59
CA THR A 20 0.31 -6.12 -11.45
C THR A 20 0.95 -4.81 -11.91
N SER A 21 0.31 -3.66 -11.68
CA SER A 21 0.88 -2.37 -12.07
C SER A 21 2.20 -2.11 -11.31
N PRO A 22 3.22 -1.51 -11.96
CA PRO A 22 4.49 -1.22 -11.31
C PRO A 22 4.36 -0.41 -10.00
N ALA A 23 3.42 0.56 -9.96
CA ALA A 23 3.14 1.35 -8.77
C ALA A 23 2.59 0.51 -7.61
N ASN A 24 1.60 -0.36 -7.87
CA ASN A 24 1.01 -1.21 -6.84
C ASN A 24 1.98 -2.31 -6.40
N ARG A 25 2.84 -2.81 -7.29
CA ARG A 25 3.94 -3.70 -6.90
C ARG A 25 4.91 -2.99 -5.96
N ALA A 26 5.28 -1.75 -6.27
CA ALA A 26 6.20 -0.98 -5.44
C ALA A 26 5.62 -0.72 -4.04
N ALA A 27 4.35 -0.33 -3.96
CA ALA A 27 3.67 -0.12 -2.68
C ALA A 27 3.56 -1.41 -1.87
N ARG A 28 3.29 -2.57 -2.49
CA ARG A 28 3.31 -3.87 -1.80
C ARG A 28 4.68 -4.16 -1.19
N ARG A 29 5.76 -3.96 -1.96
CA ARG A 29 7.12 -4.18 -1.47
C ARG A 29 7.43 -3.33 -0.21
N VAL A 30 6.95 -2.10 -0.17
CA VAL A 30 7.17 -1.20 0.97
C VAL A 30 6.28 -1.55 2.16
N LEU A 31 4.97 -1.70 1.94
CA LEU A 31 3.99 -1.83 3.02
C LEU A 31 3.89 -3.23 3.61
N VAL A 32 4.17 -4.26 2.78
CA VAL A 32 4.10 -5.67 3.16
C VAL A 32 5.48 -6.25 3.42
N ASP A 33 6.39 -6.09 2.45
CA ASP A 33 7.72 -6.71 2.53
C ASP A 33 8.73 -5.84 3.31
N GLY A 34 8.35 -4.61 3.70
CA GLY A 34 9.12 -3.73 4.59
C GLY A 34 10.37 -3.10 3.98
N ILE A 35 10.55 -3.17 2.66
CA ILE A 35 11.73 -2.59 2.00
C ILE A 35 11.60 -1.07 1.86
N THR A 36 12.72 -0.39 1.62
CA THR A 36 12.71 1.07 1.44
C THR A 36 12.01 1.46 0.14
N GLN A 37 11.45 2.68 0.09
CA GLN A 37 10.89 3.23 -1.17
C GLN A 37 11.94 3.29 -2.28
N ALA A 38 13.22 3.55 -1.94
CA ALA A 38 14.31 3.59 -2.91
C ALA A 38 14.59 2.21 -3.54
N ASP A 39 14.54 1.15 -2.75
CA ASP A 39 14.71 -0.22 -3.26
C ASP A 39 13.50 -0.65 -4.10
N ALA A 40 12.28 -0.30 -3.66
CA ALA A 40 11.07 -0.55 -4.44
C ALA A 40 11.10 0.18 -5.80
N MET A 41 11.63 1.41 -5.86
CA MET A 41 11.85 2.12 -7.13
C MET A 41 12.78 1.34 -8.05
N ARG A 42 13.92 0.86 -7.53
CA ARG A 42 14.92 0.11 -8.31
C ARG A 42 14.34 -1.19 -8.88
N GLU A 43 13.52 -1.90 -8.10
CA GLU A 43 12.93 -3.17 -8.53
C GLU A 43 11.78 -3.04 -9.53
N THR A 44 11.04 -1.93 -9.47
CA THR A 44 9.80 -1.75 -10.26
C THR A 44 9.94 -0.76 -11.40
N GLY A 45 11.01 0.03 -11.42
CA GLY A 45 11.30 1.02 -12.46
C GLY A 45 10.44 2.27 -12.40
N VAL A 46 9.62 2.46 -11.36
CA VAL A 46 8.80 3.67 -11.22
C VAL A 46 9.54 4.80 -10.51
N THR A 47 9.05 6.03 -10.72
CA THR A 47 9.62 7.23 -10.08
C THR A 47 9.36 7.24 -8.58
N ARG A 48 10.18 8.01 -7.84
CA ARG A 48 9.98 8.24 -6.40
C ARG A 48 8.60 8.79 -6.08
N ALA A 49 8.13 9.73 -6.92
CA ALA A 49 6.82 10.33 -6.75
C ALA A 49 5.70 9.29 -6.90
N THR A 50 5.82 8.39 -7.88
CA THR A 50 4.87 7.29 -8.09
C THR A 50 4.86 6.32 -6.91
N VAL A 51 6.03 5.93 -6.39
CA VAL A 51 6.11 5.07 -5.20
C VAL A 51 5.47 5.74 -3.99
N ASN A 52 5.83 7.01 -3.73
CA ASN A 52 5.29 7.75 -2.61
C ASN A 52 3.76 7.87 -2.68
N GLN A 53 3.21 8.23 -3.84
CA GLN A 53 1.75 8.33 -4.03
C GLN A 53 1.05 6.99 -3.79
N ALA A 54 1.60 5.89 -4.31
CA ALA A 54 1.01 4.56 -4.14
C ALA A 54 1.08 4.09 -2.68
N VAL A 55 2.23 4.30 -2.01
CA VAL A 55 2.42 3.95 -0.60
C VAL A 55 1.44 4.73 0.29
N THR A 56 1.38 6.06 0.13
CA THR A 56 0.46 6.91 0.90
C THR A 56 -0.99 6.49 0.68
N ARG A 57 -1.40 6.28 -0.58
CA ARG A 57 -2.78 5.88 -0.92
C ARG A 57 -3.24 4.64 -0.16
N TYR A 58 -2.41 3.61 -0.07
CA TYR A 58 -2.78 2.35 0.59
C TYR A 58 -2.58 2.40 2.10
N ALA A 59 -1.57 3.13 2.59
CA ALA A 59 -1.38 3.35 4.03
C ALA A 59 -2.54 4.15 4.66
N ASP A 60 -3.01 5.19 3.97
CA ASP A 60 -4.14 6.01 4.41
C ASP A 60 -5.43 5.18 4.43
N ALA A 61 -5.64 4.34 3.41
CA ALA A 61 -6.79 3.44 3.35
C ALA A 61 -6.78 2.41 4.50
N ASP A 62 -5.63 1.80 4.80
CA ASP A 62 -5.50 0.88 5.94
C ASP A 62 -5.74 1.60 7.28
N THR A 63 -5.18 2.79 7.44
CA THR A 63 -5.38 3.62 8.65
C THR A 63 -6.86 3.94 8.85
N LEU A 64 -7.55 4.36 7.78
CA LEU A 64 -8.99 4.62 7.81
C LEU A 64 -9.78 3.37 8.22
N MET A 65 -9.54 2.23 7.59
CA MET A 65 -10.27 0.99 7.88
C MET A 65 -10.02 0.50 9.31
N ARG A 66 -8.78 0.58 9.79
CA ARG A 66 -8.46 0.27 11.19
C ARG A 66 -9.19 1.18 12.16
N GLY A 67 -9.29 2.47 11.85
CA GLY A 67 -10.07 3.42 12.66
C GLY A 67 -11.54 3.03 12.74
N VAL A 68 -12.16 2.69 11.62
CA VAL A 68 -13.57 2.25 11.57
C VAL A 68 -13.78 0.95 12.36
N TYR A 69 -12.90 -0.05 12.18
CA TYR A 69 -13.03 -1.35 12.84
C TYR A 69 -12.64 -1.36 14.33
N ALA A 70 -11.77 -0.46 14.77
CA ALA A 70 -11.40 -0.32 16.18
C ALA A 70 -12.50 0.32 17.04
N GLY A 71 -13.60 0.76 16.43
CA GLY A 71 -14.70 1.42 17.10
C GLY A 71 -14.79 2.88 16.67
N GLY A 72 -15.45 3.12 15.53
CA GLY A 72 -16.13 4.39 15.31
C GLY A 72 -16.94 4.74 16.56
N GLU A 73 -16.82 5.98 17.00
CA GLU A 73 -17.32 6.54 18.26
C GLU A 73 -18.67 5.92 18.69
N LYS A 74 -18.72 5.45 19.96
CA LYS A 74 -19.98 5.34 20.68
C LYS A 74 -20.45 6.72 21.10
#